data_AF-A0A7W6D539-F1
#
_entry.id   AF-A0A7W6D539-F1
#
_cell.length_a   1.000
_cell.length_b   1.000
_cell.length_c   1.000
_cell.angle_alpha   90.00
_cell.angle_beta   90.00
_cell.angle_gamma   90.00
#
_symmetry.space_group_name_H-M   'P 1'
#
loop_
_entity.id
_entity.type
_entity.pdbx_description
1 polymer ?
#
loop_
_entity_poly.entity_id
_entity_poly.type
_entity_poly.pdbx_seq_one_letter_code
_entity_poly.pdbx_strand_id
1 'polypeptide(L)'
;MTARRLLPLIAAGAALLAAASIVLALGWHVARDWLREPSPSERSAAAPEARDPFAALEAIAAAELLAPEPDFPSAFVLLPTVKPSLFCEALGPMGLANPTFQGGAPPLRSWTCVTDLLKPVDGDEAAVSSLFVSARGDDPERIETLRIKLNLLDESTAPVAKAIAKDLLRKIFWGFGFPTPDAALNALDELRDGSFRESGVRYDLRREFGAPRFNLVIAFPQRLGAGGEGRFLPPR
;
A
#
# COMPACT_ATOMS: atom_id res chain seq x y z
N MET A 1 -63.86 -8.35 40.91
CA MET A 1 -63.13 -7.34 40.13
C MET A 1 -61.78 -7.93 39.69
N THR A 2 -61.81 -8.84 38.72
CA THR A 2 -60.63 -9.63 38.30
C THR A 2 -60.97 -10.21 36.93
N ALA A 3 -60.20 -9.91 35.88
CA ALA A 3 -60.08 -10.70 34.63
C ALA A 3 -59.62 -9.86 33.40
N ARG A 4 -59.70 -8.53 33.42
CA ARG A 4 -59.58 -7.74 32.16
C ARG A 4 -58.19 -7.24 31.75
N ARG A 5 -57.11 -7.55 32.50
CA ARG A 5 -55.76 -7.02 32.23
C ARG A 5 -54.71 -8.05 31.79
N LEU A 6 -55.03 -9.34 31.68
CA LEU A 6 -54.06 -10.39 31.31
C LEU A 6 -54.03 -10.75 29.81
N LEU A 7 -55.04 -10.37 29.02
CA LEU A 7 -55.10 -10.71 27.60
C LEU A 7 -54.00 -10.08 26.69
N PRO A 8 -53.57 -8.81 26.84
CA PRO A 8 -52.65 -8.21 25.87
C PRO A 8 -51.21 -8.73 25.98
N LEU A 9 -50.81 -9.24 27.16
CA LEU A 9 -49.47 -9.81 27.39
C LEU A 9 -49.32 -11.19 26.74
N ILE A 10 -50.39 -12.00 26.71
CA ILE A 10 -50.37 -13.32 26.08
C ILE A 10 -50.34 -13.19 24.54
N ALA A 11 -51.08 -12.22 23.98
CA ALA A 11 -51.08 -11.95 22.54
C ALA A 11 -49.72 -11.44 22.02
N ALA A 12 -49.04 -10.57 22.79
CA ALA A 12 -47.71 -10.08 22.43
C ALA A 12 -46.63 -11.18 22.47
N GLY A 13 -46.71 -12.09 23.46
CA GLY A 13 -45.81 -13.24 23.55
C GLY A 13 -45.96 -14.22 22.38
N ALA A 14 -47.19 -14.49 21.95
CA ALA A 14 -47.47 -15.38 20.81
C ALA A 14 -46.95 -14.82 19.48
N ALA A 15 -47.06 -13.50 19.25
CA ALA A 15 -46.55 -12.86 18.04
C ALA A 15 -45.01 -12.91 17.94
N LEU A 16 -44.30 -12.74 19.07
CA LEU A 16 -42.84 -12.84 19.11
C LEU A 16 -42.34 -14.26 18.86
N LEU A 17 -43.04 -15.28 19.40
CA LEU A 17 -42.70 -16.68 19.15
C LEU A 17 -42.93 -17.06 17.67
N ALA A 18 -44.02 -16.59 17.06
CA ALA A 18 -44.29 -16.83 15.64
C ALA A 18 -43.22 -16.19 14.73
N ALA A 19 -42.80 -14.95 15.01
CA ALA A 19 -41.75 -14.28 14.26
C ALA A 19 -40.39 -14.99 14.40
N ALA A 20 -40.02 -15.43 15.60
CA ALA A 20 -38.79 -16.18 15.83
C ALA A 20 -38.77 -17.52 15.07
N SER A 21 -39.90 -18.22 15.02
CA SER A 21 -40.00 -19.48 14.26
C SER A 21 -39.86 -19.30 12.75
N ILE A 22 -40.32 -18.17 12.18
CA ILE A 22 -40.14 -17.86 10.75
C ILE A 22 -38.66 -17.60 10.44
N VAL A 23 -37.96 -16.83 11.28
CA VAL A 23 -36.53 -16.53 11.09
C VAL A 23 -35.67 -17.79 11.21
N LEU A 24 -35.96 -18.65 12.18
CA LEU A 24 -35.27 -19.94 12.34
C LEU A 24 -35.54 -20.88 11.15
N ALA A 25 -36.78 -20.93 10.65
CA ALA A 25 -37.11 -21.74 9.48
C ALA A 25 -36.42 -21.23 8.20
N LEU A 26 -36.38 -19.91 7.98
CA LEU A 26 -35.65 -19.32 6.85
C LEU A 26 -34.15 -19.58 6.97
N GLY A 27 -33.56 -19.36 8.16
CA GLY A 27 -32.14 -19.60 8.40
C GLY A 27 -31.77 -21.07 8.19
N TRP A 28 -32.64 -22.00 8.60
CA TRP A 28 -32.45 -23.44 8.38
C TRP A 28 -32.54 -23.81 6.90
N HIS A 29 -33.48 -23.24 6.13
CA HIS A 29 -33.57 -23.48 4.69
C HIS A 29 -32.34 -22.97 3.94
N VAL A 30 -31.89 -21.75 4.24
CA VAL A 30 -30.68 -21.18 3.63
C VAL A 30 -29.43 -21.98 4.01
N ALA A 31 -29.27 -22.35 5.28
CA ALA A 31 -28.13 -23.15 5.73
C ALA A 31 -28.13 -24.55 5.09
N ARG A 32 -29.30 -25.16 4.91
CA ARG A 32 -29.42 -26.47 4.27
C ARG A 32 -29.07 -26.44 2.78
N ASP A 33 -29.40 -25.36 2.08
CA ASP A 33 -29.00 -25.19 0.68
C ASP A 33 -27.49 -24.92 0.55
N TRP A 34 -26.89 -24.19 1.50
CA TRP A 34 -25.44 -23.98 1.55
C TRP A 34 -24.63 -25.23 1.93
N LEU A 35 -25.17 -26.07 2.81
CA LEU A 35 -24.54 -27.31 3.26
C LEU A 35 -24.84 -28.50 2.34
N ARG A 36 -25.66 -28.30 1.30
CA ARG A 36 -25.91 -29.32 0.28
C ARG A 36 -24.65 -29.47 -0.55
N GLU A 37 -23.81 -30.45 -0.20
CA GLU A 37 -22.73 -30.86 -1.09
C GLU A 37 -23.33 -31.18 -2.46
N PRO A 38 -22.82 -30.59 -3.54
CA PRO A 38 -23.33 -30.88 -4.87
C PRO A 38 -23.17 -32.37 -5.13
N SER A 39 -24.26 -32.99 -5.56
CA SER A 39 -24.34 -34.43 -5.83
C SER A 39 -23.16 -34.83 -6.74
N PRO A 40 -22.51 -35.98 -6.52
CA PRO A 40 -21.49 -36.49 -7.45
C PRO A 40 -21.97 -36.53 -8.91
N SER A 41 -23.28 -36.69 -9.14
CA SER A 41 -23.89 -36.65 -10.47
C SER A 41 -23.95 -35.25 -11.10
N GLU A 42 -24.07 -34.19 -10.30
CA GLU A 42 -24.04 -32.79 -10.78
C GLU A 42 -22.60 -32.33 -11.05
N ARG A 43 -21.63 -32.87 -10.30
CA ARG A 43 -20.20 -32.65 -10.54
C ARG A 43 -19.68 -33.34 -11.81
N SER A 44 -20.43 -34.32 -12.32
CA SER A 44 -20.13 -35.12 -13.52
C SER A 44 -21.09 -34.83 -14.67
N ALA A 45 -21.72 -33.65 -14.73
CA ALA A 45 -22.07 -33.11 -16.03
C ALA A 45 -20.74 -32.75 -16.69
N ALA A 46 -20.32 -33.54 -17.69
CA ALA A 46 -19.09 -33.29 -18.44
C ALA A 46 -19.03 -31.81 -18.78
N ALA A 47 -18.06 -31.10 -18.20
CA ALA A 47 -17.80 -29.72 -18.57
C ALA A 47 -17.72 -29.71 -20.11
N PRO A 48 -18.51 -28.88 -20.81
CA PRO A 48 -18.40 -28.81 -22.26
C PRO A 48 -16.92 -28.65 -22.58
N GLU A 49 -16.39 -29.53 -23.42
CA GLU A 49 -14.99 -29.53 -23.83
C GLU A 49 -14.58 -28.08 -24.05
N ALA A 50 -13.65 -27.59 -23.22
CA ALA A 50 -13.28 -26.20 -23.20
C ALA A 50 -12.69 -25.90 -24.58
N ARG A 51 -13.51 -25.32 -25.46
CA ARG A 51 -13.07 -24.89 -26.78
C ARG A 51 -11.93 -23.92 -26.55
N ASP A 52 -10.81 -24.16 -27.21
CA ASP A 52 -9.68 -23.25 -27.15
C ASP A 52 -10.18 -21.85 -27.55
N PRO A 53 -10.12 -20.86 -26.64
CA PRO A 53 -10.63 -19.52 -26.91
C PRO A 53 -9.86 -18.82 -28.05
N PHE A 54 -8.70 -19.34 -28.43
CA PHE A 54 -7.86 -18.81 -29.50
C PHE A 54 -8.02 -19.56 -30.84
N ALA A 55 -8.83 -20.64 -30.90
CA ALA A 55 -9.00 -21.44 -32.12
C ALA A 55 -9.59 -20.66 -33.31
N ALA A 56 -10.25 -19.53 -33.04
CA ALA A 56 -10.81 -18.64 -34.06
C ALA A 56 -9.82 -17.57 -34.55
N LEU A 57 -8.64 -17.45 -33.92
CA LEU A 57 -7.63 -16.46 -34.29
C LEU A 57 -6.70 -17.03 -35.36
N GLU A 58 -6.23 -16.15 -36.24
CA GLU A 58 -5.12 -16.49 -37.13
C GLU A 58 -3.87 -16.80 -36.30
N ALA A 59 -3.04 -17.73 -36.78
CA ALA A 59 -1.89 -18.25 -36.04
C ALA A 59 -0.93 -17.13 -35.56
N ILE A 60 -0.82 -16.04 -36.31
CA ILE A 60 0.00 -14.87 -35.94
C ILE A 60 -0.61 -14.12 -34.76
N ALA A 61 -1.91 -13.83 -34.79
CA ALA A 61 -2.60 -13.15 -33.69
C ALA A 61 -2.65 -14.00 -32.41
N ALA A 62 -2.81 -15.32 -32.55
CA ALA A 62 -2.71 -16.24 -31.42
C ALA A 62 -1.29 -16.25 -30.83
N ALA A 63 -0.25 -16.26 -31.67
CA ALA A 63 1.14 -16.24 -31.23
C ALA A 63 1.53 -14.93 -30.53
N GLU A 64 1.02 -13.79 -30.99
CA GLU A 64 1.22 -12.48 -30.33
C GLU A 64 0.52 -12.42 -28.97
N LEU A 65 -0.75 -12.82 -28.88
CA LEU A 65 -1.49 -12.80 -27.60
C LEU A 65 -0.96 -13.82 -26.57
N LEU A 66 -0.36 -14.91 -27.05
CA LEU A 66 0.25 -15.94 -26.21
C LEU A 66 1.75 -15.71 -25.99
N ALA A 67 2.31 -14.62 -26.52
CA ALA A 67 3.70 -14.28 -26.28
C ALA A 67 3.90 -14.06 -24.77
N PRO A 68 4.89 -14.71 -24.14
CA PRO A 68 5.14 -14.57 -22.71
C PRO A 68 5.70 -13.20 -22.33
N GLU A 69 6.16 -12.44 -23.32
CA GLU A 69 6.72 -11.10 -23.16
C GLU A 69 5.67 -10.06 -23.55
N PRO A 70 5.44 -9.02 -22.71
CA PRO A 70 4.49 -7.97 -23.04
C PRO A 70 4.95 -7.18 -24.28
N ASP A 71 4.02 -6.94 -25.22
CA ASP A 71 4.25 -6.19 -26.47
C ASP A 71 4.96 -4.84 -26.27
N PHE A 72 4.71 -4.23 -25.11
CA PHE A 72 5.47 -3.10 -24.63
C PHE A 72 5.96 -3.42 -23.22
N PRO A 73 7.26 -3.61 -22.98
CA PRO A 73 7.83 -3.61 -21.64
C PRO A 73 7.78 -2.17 -21.11
N SER A 74 6.57 -1.65 -20.86
CA SER A 74 6.43 -0.41 -20.15
C SER A 74 6.86 -0.71 -18.72
N ALA A 75 8.04 -0.20 -18.34
CA ALA A 75 8.38 -0.13 -16.92
C ALA A 75 7.22 0.62 -16.25
N PHE A 76 6.46 -0.08 -15.40
CA PHE A 76 5.40 0.53 -14.62
C PHE A 76 6.00 1.72 -13.88
N VAL A 77 5.45 2.91 -14.11
CA VAL A 77 5.95 4.12 -13.44
C VAL A 77 5.16 4.30 -12.16
N LEU A 78 5.84 4.29 -11.02
CA LEU A 78 5.23 4.60 -9.74
C LEU A 78 4.98 6.12 -9.65
N LEU A 79 3.70 6.49 -9.72
CA LEU A 79 3.19 7.84 -9.48
C LEU A 79 2.30 7.84 -8.23
N PRO A 80 2.87 7.99 -7.03
CA PRO A 80 2.09 7.93 -5.79
C PRO A 80 1.15 9.14 -5.67
N THR A 81 -0.15 8.87 -5.63
CA THR A 81 -1.18 9.84 -5.25
C THR A 81 -1.48 9.65 -3.76
N VAL A 82 -1.35 10.70 -2.98
CA VAL A 82 -1.52 10.68 -1.52
C VAL A 82 -2.32 11.88 -1.06
N LYS A 83 -3.11 11.72 0.01
CA LYS A 83 -3.59 12.87 0.79
C LYS A 83 -2.48 13.25 1.77
N PRO A 84 -1.78 14.40 1.61
CA PRO A 84 -0.54 14.65 2.33
C PRO A 84 -0.66 14.64 3.85
N SER A 85 -1.76 15.18 4.39
CA SER A 85 -2.01 15.16 5.83
C SER A 85 -2.15 13.74 6.38
N LEU A 86 -2.90 12.87 5.68
CA LEU A 86 -3.06 11.47 6.06
C LEU A 86 -1.77 10.67 5.90
N PHE A 87 -1.00 10.95 4.84
CA PHE A 87 0.34 10.37 4.67
C PHE A 87 1.22 10.73 5.87
N CYS A 88 1.22 11.99 6.28
CA CYS A 88 2.03 12.46 7.41
C CYS A 88 1.58 11.82 8.72
N GLU A 89 0.27 11.79 8.99
CA GLU A 89 -0.31 11.14 10.16
C GLU A 89 0.04 9.64 10.22
N ALA A 90 0.03 8.95 9.08
CA ALA A 90 0.35 7.53 8.99
C ALA A 90 1.80 7.20 9.37
N LEU A 91 2.71 8.17 9.37
CA LEU A 91 4.09 7.96 9.83
C LEU A 91 4.17 7.69 11.34
N GLY A 92 3.23 8.21 12.13
CA GLY A 92 3.19 8.01 13.59
C GLY A 92 3.05 6.54 13.97
N PRO A 93 2.00 5.83 13.52
CA PRO A 93 1.84 4.39 13.73
C PRO A 93 2.98 3.53 13.15
N MET A 94 3.82 4.07 12.26
CA MET A 94 5.02 3.38 11.76
C MET A 94 6.22 3.46 12.73
N GLY A 95 6.07 4.17 13.86
CA GLY A 95 7.09 4.33 14.89
C GLY A 95 7.91 5.62 14.76
N LEU A 96 7.50 6.56 13.90
CA LEU A 96 8.16 7.87 13.78
C LEU A 96 7.53 8.85 14.77
N ALA A 97 8.38 9.60 15.47
CA ALA A 97 7.94 10.55 16.48
C ALA A 97 7.41 11.85 15.85
N ASN A 98 6.29 12.35 16.38
CA ASN A 98 5.71 13.67 16.11
C ASN A 98 5.73 14.12 14.63
N PRO A 99 5.16 13.34 13.70
CA PRO A 99 5.06 13.77 12.31
C PRO A 99 4.27 15.07 12.20
N THR A 100 4.91 16.10 11.64
CA THR A 100 4.36 17.44 11.53
C THR A 100 4.11 17.77 10.06
N PHE A 101 2.83 17.94 9.73
CA PHE A 101 2.39 18.36 8.40
C PHE A 101 2.39 19.89 8.30
N GLN A 102 2.93 20.43 7.21
CA GLN A 102 2.90 21.86 6.88
C GLN A 102 2.40 22.03 5.44
N GLY A 103 1.20 22.59 5.29
CA GLY A 103 0.66 22.97 4.00
C GLY A 103 1.15 24.37 3.59
N GLY A 104 1.51 24.53 2.31
CA GLY A 104 1.85 25.80 1.70
C GLY A 104 0.63 26.73 1.58
N ALA A 105 0.87 28.03 1.71
CA ALA A 105 -0.14 29.05 1.48
C ALA A 105 -0.25 29.38 -0.03
N PRO A 106 -1.44 29.69 -0.54
CA PRO A 106 -1.61 30.16 -1.92
C PRO A 106 -0.67 31.32 -2.28
N PRO A 107 -0.14 31.38 -3.51
CA PRO A 107 -0.49 30.53 -4.67
C PRO A 107 0.23 29.17 -4.70
N LEU A 108 1.24 28.97 -3.86
CA LEU A 108 2.05 27.74 -3.84
C LEU A 108 1.31 26.67 -3.01
N ARG A 109 0.82 25.62 -3.68
CA ARG A 109 0.13 24.49 -3.05
C ARG A 109 1.09 23.36 -2.66
N SER A 110 2.34 23.72 -2.34
CA SER A 110 3.32 22.75 -1.87
C SER A 110 2.99 22.30 -0.45
N TRP A 111 3.61 21.21 -0.03
CA TRP A 111 3.47 20.72 1.33
C TRP A 111 4.76 20.02 1.76
N THR A 112 4.96 19.98 3.07
CA THR A 112 6.02 19.21 3.70
C THR A 112 5.46 18.40 4.85
N CYS A 113 6.07 17.25 5.09
CA CYS A 113 5.90 16.46 6.29
C CYS A 113 7.28 16.16 6.82
N VAL A 114 7.50 16.42 8.11
CA VAL A 114 8.78 16.17 8.80
C VAL A 114 8.50 15.41 10.08
N THR A 115 9.37 14.48 10.44
CA THR A 115 9.29 13.78 11.74
C THR A 115 10.36 14.29 12.68
N ASP A 116 10.19 14.06 13.97
CA ASP A 116 11.29 14.25 14.90
C ASP A 116 12.38 13.20 14.66
N LEU A 117 13.54 13.45 15.30
CA LEU A 117 14.65 12.52 15.30
C LEU A 117 14.27 11.26 16.11
N LEU A 118 14.17 10.13 15.42
CA LEU A 118 13.95 8.83 16.05
C LEU A 118 15.28 8.26 16.53
N LYS A 119 15.38 8.00 17.83
CA LYS A 119 16.51 7.30 18.44
C LYS A 119 16.06 5.89 18.84
N PRO A 120 16.74 4.82 18.39
CA PRO A 120 16.40 3.46 18.82
C PRO A 120 16.59 3.22 20.32
N VAL A 121 17.45 4.01 20.95
CA VAL A 121 17.72 4.00 22.39
C VAL A 121 17.80 5.43 22.91
N ASP A 122 17.42 5.64 24.17
CA ASP A 122 17.57 6.94 24.81
C ASP A 122 19.05 7.27 25.01
N GLY A 123 19.41 8.53 24.74
CA GLY A 123 20.78 9.01 24.84
C GLY A 123 20.97 10.37 24.18
N ASP A 124 22.21 10.87 24.25
CA ASP A 124 22.64 12.09 23.58
C ASP A 124 22.56 11.91 22.06
N GLU A 125 21.93 12.85 21.35
CA GLU A 125 21.78 12.86 19.89
C GLU A 125 23.12 12.88 19.16
N ALA A 126 24.17 13.40 19.82
CA ALA A 126 25.53 13.40 19.28
C ALA A 126 26.24 12.04 19.43
N ALA A 127 25.69 11.13 20.23
CA ALA A 127 26.32 9.86 20.57
C ALA A 127 25.56 8.65 20.03
N VAL A 128 24.22 8.69 19.95
CA VAL A 128 23.42 7.54 19.53
C VAL A 128 23.04 7.60 18.05
N SER A 129 22.89 6.44 17.43
CA SER A 129 22.36 6.37 16.07
C SER A 129 20.92 6.86 16.03
N SER A 130 20.55 7.53 14.94
CA SER A 130 19.23 8.13 14.79
C SER A 130 18.77 8.18 13.34
N LEU A 131 17.46 8.36 13.16
CA LEU A 131 16.79 8.44 11.88
C LEU A 131 15.84 9.65 11.85
N PHE A 132 15.81 10.34 10.71
CA PHE A 132 14.89 11.45 10.46
C PHE A 132 14.25 11.26 9.08
N VAL A 133 12.97 11.57 8.95
CA VAL A 133 12.22 11.42 7.69
C VAL A 133 11.60 12.74 7.31
N SER A 134 11.72 13.10 6.03
CA SER A 134 10.94 14.19 5.46
C SER A 134 10.36 13.83 4.11
N ALA A 135 9.12 14.24 3.88
CA ALA A 135 8.44 14.14 2.60
C ALA A 135 8.00 15.53 2.14
N ARG A 136 7.97 15.75 0.83
CA ARG A 136 7.46 16.99 0.24
C ARG A 136 6.82 16.74 -1.13
N GLY A 137 5.94 17.64 -1.52
CA GLY A 137 5.39 17.72 -2.86
C GLY A 137 4.96 19.14 -3.19
N ASP A 138 5.08 19.50 -4.47
CA ASP A 138 4.60 20.80 -4.98
C ASP A 138 3.14 20.75 -5.46
N ASP A 139 2.58 19.54 -5.58
CA ASP A 139 1.17 19.26 -5.89
C ASP A 139 0.43 18.80 -4.61
N PRO A 140 -0.82 19.26 -4.37
CA PRO A 140 -1.56 18.97 -3.14
C PRO A 140 -1.94 17.49 -2.96
N GLU A 141 -1.78 16.65 -3.98
CA GLU A 141 -2.14 15.23 -3.94
C GLU A 141 -0.99 14.30 -4.34
N ARG A 142 0.23 14.81 -4.47
CA ARG A 142 1.40 14.00 -4.88
C ARG A 142 2.59 14.21 -3.96
N ILE A 143 3.32 13.13 -3.72
CA ILE A 143 4.66 13.18 -3.13
C ILE A 143 5.69 13.26 -4.25
N GLU A 144 6.60 14.22 -4.14
CA GLU A 144 7.71 14.40 -5.08
C GLU A 144 9.00 13.81 -4.53
N THR A 145 9.28 14.07 -3.25
CA THR A 145 10.52 13.62 -2.62
C THR A 145 10.21 13.03 -1.25
N LEU A 146 10.77 11.86 -0.99
CA LEU A 146 10.91 11.27 0.34
C LEU A 146 12.39 11.19 0.68
N ARG A 147 12.80 11.73 1.82
CA ARG A 147 14.17 11.70 2.33
C ARG A 147 14.19 10.95 3.64
N ILE A 148 15.08 9.98 3.73
CA ILE A 148 15.40 9.26 4.96
C ILE A 148 16.85 9.60 5.29
N LYS A 149 17.07 10.31 6.41
CA LYS A 149 18.40 10.63 6.92
C LYS A 149 18.74 9.67 8.05
N LEU A 150 19.92 9.09 7.98
CA LEU A 150 20.50 8.19 8.97
C LEU A 150 21.73 8.86 9.56
N ASN A 151 21.79 8.97 10.89
CA ASN A 151 23.02 9.29 11.61
C ASN A 151 23.46 8.02 12.33
N LEU A 152 24.54 7.37 11.89
CA LEU A 152 24.96 6.07 12.42
C LEU A 152 26.15 6.22 13.38
N LEU A 153 25.97 7.06 14.40
CA LEU A 153 27.04 7.55 15.26
C LEU A 153 27.59 6.50 16.23
N ASP A 154 26.78 5.52 16.58
CA ASP A 154 27.14 4.42 17.49
C ASP A 154 26.92 3.08 16.79
N GLU A 155 28.00 2.31 16.70
CA GLU A 155 28.05 1.01 16.02
C GLU A 155 27.09 -0.02 16.62
N SER A 156 26.78 0.08 17.92
CA SER A 156 25.87 -0.85 18.59
C SER A 156 24.40 -0.60 18.21
N THR A 157 24.03 0.65 17.93
CA THR A 157 22.66 1.06 17.58
C THR A 157 22.44 1.26 16.08
N ALA A 158 23.51 1.37 15.29
CA ALA A 158 23.44 1.55 13.84
C ALA A 158 22.67 0.44 13.11
N PRO A 159 22.82 -0.86 13.43
CA PRO A 159 22.03 -1.93 12.81
C PRO A 159 20.53 -1.76 13.04
N VAL A 160 20.13 -1.29 14.23
CA VAL A 160 18.72 -1.06 14.57
C VAL A 160 18.15 0.12 13.77
N ALA A 161 18.89 1.22 13.67
CA ALA A 161 18.48 2.37 12.85
C ALA A 161 18.30 1.99 11.37
N LYS A 162 19.20 1.17 10.81
CA LYS A 162 19.09 0.64 9.44
C LYS A 162 17.87 -0.29 9.29
N ALA A 163 17.62 -1.16 10.26
CA ALA A 163 16.46 -2.04 10.24
C ALA A 163 15.14 -1.25 10.24
N ILE A 164 15.04 -0.22 11.07
CA ILE A 164 13.88 0.69 11.11
C ILE A 164 13.71 1.41 9.76
N ALA A 165 14.79 1.93 9.17
CA ALA A 165 14.72 2.59 7.86
C ALA A 165 14.18 1.65 6.76
N LYS A 166 14.64 0.40 6.76
CA LYS A 166 14.16 -0.63 5.81
C LYS A 166 12.70 -0.98 6.03
N ASP A 167 12.29 -1.16 7.28
CA ASP A 167 10.89 -1.45 7.62
C ASP A 167 9.94 -0.30 7.25
N LEU A 168 10.36 0.94 7.54
CA LEU A 168 9.65 2.14 7.10
C LEU A 168 9.51 2.17 5.58
N LEU A 169 10.60 1.94 4.84
CA LEU A 169 10.58 1.94 3.38
C LEU A 169 9.60 0.88 2.85
N ARG A 170 9.57 -0.32 3.47
CA ARG A 170 8.60 -1.37 3.13
C ARG A 170 7.17 -0.94 3.38
N LYS A 171 6.87 -0.37 4.53
CA LYS A 171 5.53 0.10 4.89
C LYS A 171 5.03 1.21 3.96
N ILE A 172 5.90 2.15 3.60
CA ILE A 172 5.56 3.24 2.66
C ILE A 172 5.23 2.68 1.28
N PHE A 173 6.10 1.83 0.72
CA PHE A 173 5.88 1.26 -0.62
C PHE A 173 4.67 0.32 -0.65
N TRP A 174 4.47 -0.46 0.40
CA TRP A 174 3.24 -1.24 0.58
C TRP A 174 2.00 -0.35 0.57
N GLY A 175 2.03 0.81 1.25
CA GLY A 175 0.96 1.80 1.21
C GLY A 175 0.72 2.39 -0.19
N PHE A 176 1.73 2.40 -1.05
CA PHE A 176 1.59 2.79 -2.47
C PHE A 176 1.12 1.64 -3.37
N GLY A 177 1.01 0.41 -2.85
CA GLY A 177 0.68 -0.77 -3.64
C GLY A 177 1.83 -1.25 -4.53
N PHE A 178 3.07 -0.89 -4.20
CA PHE A 178 4.26 -1.28 -4.96
C PHE A 178 5.22 -2.09 -4.08
N PRO A 179 5.97 -3.06 -4.66
CA PRO A 179 7.06 -3.69 -3.95
C PRO A 179 8.16 -2.67 -3.67
N THR A 180 8.85 -2.84 -2.54
CA THR A 180 10.06 -2.07 -2.26
C THR A 180 11.21 -2.60 -3.11
N PRO A 181 11.96 -1.73 -3.81
CA PRO A 181 13.16 -2.14 -4.54
C PRO A 181 14.20 -2.82 -3.65
N ASP A 182 14.62 -4.04 -4.01
CA ASP A 182 15.71 -4.73 -3.31
C ASP A 182 17.00 -3.92 -3.34
N ALA A 183 17.26 -3.21 -4.45
CA ALA A 183 18.41 -2.31 -4.57
C ALA A 183 18.38 -1.18 -3.51
N ALA A 184 17.20 -0.67 -3.13
CA ALA A 184 17.09 0.34 -2.08
C ALA A 184 17.40 -0.26 -0.69
N LEU A 185 16.90 -1.46 -0.43
CA LEU A 185 17.14 -2.18 0.82
C LEU A 185 18.63 -2.54 0.97
N ASN A 186 19.25 -3.04 -0.09
CA ASN A 186 20.67 -3.37 -0.13
C ASN A 186 21.55 -2.13 0.00
N ALA A 187 21.17 -1.00 -0.61
CA ALA A 187 21.89 0.27 -0.46
C ALA A 187 21.90 0.73 1.01
N LEU A 188 20.78 0.59 1.73
CA LEU A 188 20.71 0.87 3.16
C LEU A 188 21.54 -0.10 3.99
N ASP A 189 21.69 -1.37 3.58
CA ASP A 189 22.49 -2.36 4.28
C ASP A 189 24.00 -2.20 4.06
N GLU A 190 24.41 -1.87 2.85
CA GLU A 190 25.83 -1.73 2.52
C GLU A 190 26.35 -0.30 2.74
N LEU A 191 25.43 0.65 2.94
CA LEU A 191 25.74 2.10 3.01
C LEU A 191 26.54 2.57 1.79
N ARG A 192 26.23 1.99 0.63
CA ARG A 192 26.92 2.23 -0.63
C ARG A 192 26.40 3.51 -1.28
N ASP A 193 27.26 4.52 -1.37
CA ASP A 193 26.95 5.74 -2.10
C ASP A 193 26.65 5.44 -3.57
N GLY A 194 25.56 6.02 -4.08
CA GLY A 194 25.16 5.77 -5.46
C GLY A 194 23.76 6.25 -5.78
N SER A 195 23.39 6.15 -7.06
CA SER A 195 22.04 6.40 -7.53
C SER A 195 21.62 5.33 -8.52
N PHE A 196 20.35 4.93 -8.44
CA PHE A 196 19.74 4.02 -9.38
C PHE A 196 18.28 4.44 -9.64
N ARG A 197 17.67 3.83 -10.65
CA ARG A 197 16.27 4.07 -11.00
C ARG A 197 15.53 2.75 -11.11
N GLU A 198 14.32 2.72 -10.57
CA GLU A 198 13.41 1.59 -10.66
C GLU A 198 11.99 2.11 -10.71
N SER A 199 11.17 1.58 -11.63
CA SER A 199 9.77 2.00 -11.81
C SER A 199 9.61 3.52 -11.99
N GLY A 200 10.56 4.14 -12.70
CA GLY A 200 10.62 5.60 -12.92
C GLY A 200 11.02 6.44 -11.70
N VAL A 201 11.14 5.84 -10.52
CA VAL A 201 11.57 6.50 -9.27
C VAL A 201 13.10 6.51 -9.23
N ARG A 202 13.69 7.65 -8.85
CA ARG A 202 15.13 7.77 -8.62
C ARG A 202 15.44 7.63 -7.14
N TYR A 203 16.41 6.78 -6.83
CA TYR A 203 16.96 6.60 -5.50
C TYR A 203 18.38 7.15 -5.52
N ASP A 204 18.74 7.92 -4.51
CA ASP A 204 20.07 8.52 -4.38
C ASP A 204 20.49 8.42 -2.91
N LEU A 205 21.48 7.56 -2.63
CA LEU A 205 22.08 7.40 -1.31
C LEU A 205 23.42 8.14 -1.29
N ARG A 206 23.56 9.11 -0.39
CA ARG A 206 24.81 9.88 -0.21
C ARG A 206 25.24 9.89 1.23
N ARG A 207 26.53 9.66 1.43
CA ARG A 207 27.24 10.00 2.65
C ARG A 207 27.41 11.52 2.78
N GLU A 208 27.08 12.06 3.94
CA GLU A 208 27.41 13.45 4.29
C GLU A 208 28.86 13.56 4.79
N PHE A 209 29.42 14.76 4.75
CA PHE A 209 30.76 15.01 5.29
C PHE A 209 30.82 14.79 6.81
N GLY A 210 31.92 14.20 7.29
CA GLY A 210 32.22 14.00 8.70
C GLY A 210 31.80 12.62 9.22
N ALA A 211 30.97 12.61 10.26
CA ALA A 211 30.46 11.40 10.91
C ALA A 211 29.70 10.49 9.92
N PRO A 212 29.54 9.18 10.19
CA PRO A 212 28.80 8.24 9.32
C PRO A 212 27.31 8.59 9.22
N ARG A 213 27.00 9.60 8.40
CA ARG A 213 25.66 10.12 8.13
C ARG A 213 25.32 9.89 6.67
N PHE A 214 24.12 9.40 6.41
CA PHE A 214 23.66 9.04 5.08
C PHE A 214 22.29 9.64 4.81
N ASN A 215 22.04 10.03 3.56
CA ASN A 215 20.71 10.42 3.09
C ASN A 215 20.30 9.55 1.93
N LEU A 216 19.21 8.82 2.11
CA LEU A 216 18.47 8.23 1.00
C LEU A 216 17.42 9.25 0.55
N VAL A 217 17.56 9.75 -0.67
CA VAL A 217 16.59 10.62 -1.33
C VAL A 217 15.89 9.81 -2.42
N ILE A 218 14.57 9.73 -2.31
CA ILE A 218 13.68 9.03 -3.24
C ILE A 218 12.88 10.10 -3.96
N ALA A 219 13.15 10.28 -5.25
CA ALA A 219 12.49 11.28 -6.09
C ALA A 219 11.50 10.57 -7.02
N PHE A 220 10.21 10.85 -6.81
CA PHE A 220 9.12 10.32 -7.61
C PHE A 220 8.93 11.17 -8.87
N PRO A 221 8.64 10.52 -10.02
CA PRO A 221 8.33 11.26 -11.23
C PRO A 221 7.07 12.11 -11.03
N GLN A 222 7.06 13.29 -11.64
CA GLN A 222 5.89 14.18 -11.59
C GLN A 222 4.94 13.96 -12.77
N ARG A 223 5.42 13.27 -13.81
CA ARG A 223 4.74 13.04 -15.10
C ARG A 223 5.18 11.71 -15.68
N LEU A 224 4.35 11.08 -16.52
CA LEU A 224 4.63 9.81 -17.20
C LEU A 224 5.71 9.88 -18.31
N GLY A 225 6.41 11.02 -18.47
CA GLY A 225 7.40 11.23 -19.53
C GLY A 225 6.80 11.72 -20.86
N ALA A 226 7.61 11.77 -21.91
CA ALA A 226 7.15 12.10 -23.27
C ALA A 226 6.15 11.04 -23.77
N GLY A 227 4.99 11.47 -24.27
CA GLY A 227 3.84 10.59 -24.57
C GLY A 227 2.81 10.48 -23.43
N GLY A 228 3.19 10.84 -22.19
CA GLY A 228 2.28 11.09 -21.08
C GLY A 228 1.27 9.97 -20.79
N GLU A 229 0.03 10.36 -20.46
CA GLU A 229 -1.14 9.48 -20.36
C GLU A 229 -1.64 9.04 -21.73
N GLY A 230 -1.34 9.81 -22.78
CA GLY A 230 -1.79 9.58 -24.15
C GLY A 230 -1.25 8.31 -24.80
N ARG A 231 -0.16 7.73 -24.28
CA ARG A 231 0.36 6.42 -24.73
C ARG A 231 -0.50 5.22 -24.31
N PHE A 232 -1.39 5.41 -23.34
CA PHE A 232 -2.34 4.39 -22.88
C PHE A 232 -3.74 4.59 -23.45
N LEU A 233 -3.95 5.69 -24.18
CA LEU A 233 -5.16 5.92 -24.94
C LEU A 233 -4.95 5.37 -26.35
N PRO A 234 -5.93 4.65 -26.93
CA PRO A 234 -5.83 4.24 -28.33
C PRO A 234 -5.65 5.47 -29.23
N PRO A 235 -4.88 5.36 -30.33
CA PRO A 235 -4.77 6.44 -31.30
C PRO A 235 -6.18 6.78 -31.81
N ARG A 236 -6.51 8.08 -31.79
CA ARG A 236 -7.78 8.60 -32.35
C ARG A 236 -7.73 8.64 -33.87
#